data_AF-A0A940JBP4-F1
#
_entry.id   AF-A0A940JBP4-F1
#
_cell.length_a   1.000
_cell.length_b   1.000
_cell.length_c   1.000
_cell.angle_alpha   90.00
_cell.angle_beta   90.00
_cell.angle_gamma   90.00
#
_symmetry.space_group_name_H-M   'P 1'
#
loop_
_entity.id
_entity.type
_entity.pdbx_description
1 polymer ?
#
loop_
_entity_poly.entity_id
_entity_poly.type
_entity_poly.pdbx_seq_one_letter_code
_entity_poly.pdbx_strand_id
1 'polypeptide(L)' 'MITEISKLKAFGIFQNFKPAADLQPFNQYNVFYGWNGSGKSTLAKAFFSISDKKMHEDFPDAEMT' A
#
# COMPACT_ATOMS: atom_id res chain seq x y z
N MET A 1 -4.42 0.10 15.12
CA MET A 1 -4.57 1.15 14.09
C MET A 1 -3.33 1.08 13.20
N ILE A 2 -3.48 1.07 11.88
CA ILE A 2 -2.34 1.00 10.96
C ILE A 2 -1.70 2.38 10.92
N THR A 3 -0.41 2.48 11.19
CA THR A 3 0.34 3.75 11.21
C THR A 3 1.19 3.94 9.96
N GLU A 4 1.57 2.87 9.29
CA GLU A 4 2.35 2.91 8.05
C GLU A 4 2.23 1.59 7.28
N ILE A 5 2.70 1.60 6.04
CA ILE A 5 3.09 0.39 5.29
C ILE A 5 4.61 0.48 5.17
N SER A 6 5.35 -0.34 5.90
CA SER A 6 6.81 -0.24 5.99
C SER A 6 7.51 -0.85 4.77
N LYS A 7 6.86 -1.84 4.16
CA LYS A 7 7.36 -2.56 2.99
C LYS A 7 6.22 -2.93 2.07
N LEU A 8 6.39 -2.69 0.77
CA LEU A 8 5.50 -3.18 -0.28
C LEU A 8 6.31 -3.48 -1.54
N LYS A 9 6.38 -4.75 -1.93
CA LYS A 9 7.13 -5.23 -3.10
C LYS A 9 6.24 -6.06 -4.02
N ALA A 10 6.56 -6.02 -5.32
CA ALA A 10 5.87 -6.77 -6.37
C ALA A 10 4.33 -6.58 -6.36
N PHE A 11 3.85 -5.39 -5.94
CA PHE A 11 2.43 -5.09 -5.79
C PHE A 11 2.00 -4.03 -6.81
N GLY A 12 1.67 -4.46 -8.02
CA GLY A 12 1.25 -3.57 -9.10
C GLY A 12 2.32 -2.52 -9.44
N ILE A 13 2.00 -1.23 -9.33
CA ILE A 13 2.98 -0.18 -9.56
C ILE A 13 4.02 -0.04 -8.43
N PHE A 14 3.76 -0.61 -7.25
CA PHE A 14 4.65 -0.60 -6.10
C PHE A 14 5.62 -1.78 -6.19
N GLN A 15 6.61 -1.65 -7.08
CA GLN A 15 7.60 -2.70 -7.35
C GLN A 15 8.52 -2.94 -6.14
N ASN A 16 8.98 -1.87 -5.49
CA ASN A 16 9.84 -1.92 -4.31
C ASN A 16 9.72 -0.62 -3.50
N PHE A 17 8.54 -0.38 -2.93
CA PHE A 17 8.29 0.78 -2.11
C PHE A 17 9.15 0.75 -0.84
N LYS A 18 9.75 1.90 -0.53
CA LYS A 18 10.44 2.17 0.72
C LYS A 18 9.95 3.53 1.24
N PRO A 19 9.51 3.63 2.50
CA PRO A 19 9.11 4.90 3.06
C PRO A 19 10.29 5.87 3.08
N ALA A 20 10.03 7.12 2.69
CA ALA A 20 11.00 8.19 2.87
C ALA A 20 11.16 8.52 4.36
N ALA A 21 12.31 9.06 4.76
CA ALA A 21 12.59 9.33 6.16
C ALA A 21 11.64 10.37 6.79
N ASP A 22 11.01 11.20 5.95
CA ASP A 22 10.07 12.26 6.31
C ASP A 22 8.60 11.88 6.02
N LEU A 23 8.32 10.62 5.65
CA LEU A 23 6.95 10.17 5.44
C LEU A 23 6.20 10.16 6.77
N GLN A 24 5.12 10.93 6.84
CA GLN A 24 4.31 11.00 8.03
C GLN A 24 3.50 9.72 8.24
N PRO A 25 3.30 9.30 9.50
CA PRO A 25 2.41 8.19 9.80
C PRO A 25 0.97 8.53 9.41
N PHE A 26 0.17 7.49 9.17
CA PHE A 26 -1.25 7.61 8.91
C PHE A 26 -1.97 8.23 10.11
N ASN A 27 -2.88 9.16 9.83
CA ASN A 27 -3.78 9.77 10.80
C ASN A 27 -5.07 8.95 10.97
N GLN A 28 -5.97 9.38 11.86
CA GLN A 28 -7.32 8.81 11.95
C GLN A 28 -8.07 8.87 10.62
N TYR A 29 -7.87 9.97 9.87
CA TYR A 29 -8.42 10.19 8.54
C TYR A 29 -7.30 10.56 7.57
N ASN A 30 -7.24 9.86 6.43
CA ASN A 30 -6.22 10.07 5.41
C ASN A 30 -6.91 10.25 4.05
N VAL A 31 -6.37 11.13 3.21
CA VAL A 31 -6.82 11.32 1.83
C VAL A 31 -5.67 11.01 0.89
N PHE A 32 -5.84 9.97 0.06
CA PHE A 32 -4.89 9.60 -0.99
C PHE A 32 -5.46 10.03 -2.34
N TYR A 33 -4.76 10.93 -3.05
CA TYR A 33 -5.20 11.48 -4.33
C TYR A 33 -4.06 11.52 -5.35
N GLY A 34 -4.41 11.71 -6.63
CA GLY A 34 -3.46 11.68 -7.74
C GLY A 34 -4.12 11.33 -9.07
N TRP A 35 -3.36 11.41 -10.16
CA TRP A 35 -3.82 11.15 -11.53
C TRP A 35 -4.27 9.69 -11.76
N ASN A 36 -5.04 9.45 -12.81
CA ASN A 36 -5.35 8.09 -13.24
C ASN A 36 -4.05 7.34 -13.59
N GLY A 37 -3.95 6.08 -13.16
CA GLY A 37 -2.72 5.31 -13.27
C GLY A 37 -1.70 5.56 -12.15
N SER A 38 -1.89 6.53 -11.24
CA SER A 38 -0.96 6.78 -10.13
C SER A 38 -1.00 5.75 -8.99
N GLY A 39 -1.75 4.66 -9.15
CA GLY A 39 -1.81 3.55 -8.18
C GLY A 39 -2.79 3.71 -7.02
N LYS A 40 -3.72 4.67 -7.04
CA LYS A 40 -4.75 4.81 -5.98
C LYS A 40 -5.54 3.52 -5.75
N SER A 41 -6.06 2.93 -6.83
CA SER A 41 -6.79 1.64 -6.77
C SER A 41 -5.87 0.49 -6.35
N THR A 42 -4.60 0.53 -6.72
CA THR A 42 -3.59 -0.43 -6.26
C THR A 42 -3.36 -0.30 -4.75
N LEU A 43 -3.24 0.91 -4.22
CA LEU A 43 -3.11 1.14 -2.78
C LEU A 43 -4.34 0.66 -2.00
N ALA A 44 -5.54 0.85 -2.54
CA ALA A 44 -6.76 0.29 -1.95
C ALA A 44 -6.70 -1.24 -1.84
N LYS A 45 -6.18 -1.94 -2.86
CA LYS A 45 -5.94 -3.40 -2.82
C LYS A 45 -4.93 -3.79 -1.75
N ALA A 46 -3.89 -2.98 -1.51
CA ALA A 46 -2.95 -3.24 -0.42
C ALA A 46 -3.65 -3.16 0.94
N PHE A 47 -4.52 -2.17 1.17
CA PHE A 47 -5.32 -2.09 2.38
C PHE A 47 -6.30 -3.27 2.54
N PHE A 48 -6.92 -3.74 1.45
CA PHE A 48 -7.73 -4.98 1.48
C PHE A 48 -6.89 -6.18 1.93
N SER A 49 -5.65 -6.33 1.42
CA SER A 49 -4.76 -7.41 1.85
C SER A 49 -4.41 -7.36 3.33
N ILE A 50 -4.24 -6.17 3.90
CA ILE A 50 -4.01 -6.00 5.35
C ILE A 50 -5.27 -6.40 6.13
N SER A 51 -6.44 -5.94 5.69
CA SER A 51 -7.73 -6.26 6.33
C SER A 51 -8.00 -7.76 6.34
N ASP A 52 -7.82 -8.42 5.20
CA ASP A 52 -8.14 -9.84 5.01
C ASP A 52 -7.02 -10.77 5.48
N LYS A 53 -5.88 -10.22 5.91
CA LYS A 53 -4.66 -10.94 6.30
C LYS A 53 -4.17 -11.92 5.23
N LYS A 54 -4.38 -11.58 3.96
CA LYS A 54 -4.05 -12.38 2.79
C LYS A 54 -3.61 -11.46 1.65
N MET A 55 -2.59 -11.85 0.90
CA MET A 55 -2.23 -11.10 -0.32
C MET A 55 -3.38 -11.16 -1.34
N HIS A 56 -3.62 -10.02 -1.98
CA HIS A 56 -4.64 -9.90 -3.02
C HIS A 56 -4.28 -10.82 -4.18
N GLU A 57 -5.27 -11.48 -4.77
CA GLU A 57 -5.07 -12.50 -5.80
C GLU A 57 -4.32 -12.01 -7.05
N ASP A 58 -4.53 -10.74 -7.43
CA ASP A 58 -3.76 -10.06 -8.49
C ASP A 58 -2.24 -9.96 -8.23
N PHE A 59 -1.79 -10.13 -6.98
CA PHE A 59 -0.40 -9.94 -6.57
C PHE A 59 0.09 -11.12 -5.69
N PRO A 60 0.14 -12.35 -6.25
CA PRO A 60 0.43 -13.56 -5.46
C PRO A 60 1.85 -13.58 -4.90
N ASP A 61 2.80 -12.94 -5.59
CA ASP A 61 4.22 -12.88 -5.22
C ASP A 61 4.57 -11.63 -4.39
N ALA A 62 3.58 -10.85 -3.97
CA ALA A 62 3.82 -9.61 -3.25
C ALA A 62 4.28 -9.86 -1.81
N GLU A 63 5.19 -9.00 -1.35
CA GLU A 63 5.62 -8.95 0.03
C GLU A 63 5.16 -7.63 0.65
N MET A 64 4.48 -7.69 1.79
CA MET A 64 4.00 -6.50 2.49
C MET A 64 4.22 -6.65 4.00
N THR A 65 4.60 -5.55 4.67
CA THR A 65 4.83 -5.51 6.11
C THR A 65 4.48 -4.15 6.69
#